data_AF-A0AA90N9A5-F1
#
_entry.id   AF-A0AA90N9A5-F1
#
_cell.length_a   1.000
_cell.length_b   1.000
_cell.length_c   1.000
_cell.angle_alpha   90.00
_cell.angle_beta   90.00
_cell.angle_gamma   90.00
#
_symmetry.space_group_name_H-M   'P 1'
#
loop_
_entity.id
_entity.type
_entity.pdbx_description
1 polymer ?
#
loop_
_entity_poly.entity_id
_entity_poly.type
_entity_poly.pdbx_seq_one_letter_code
_entity_poly.pdbx_strand_id
1 'polypeptide(L)'
;MDTFSGTELYEAFHADYDAVADRDARIYDADGRLLAAGRLSGLKLDESGGRDSVEYSFSSLHPDIPWAATHRVELAPQHAI
;
A
#
# COMPACT_ATOMS: atom_id res chain seq x y z
N MET A 1 -14.09 -6.14 -1.29
CA MET A 1 -12.81 -5.56 -0.85
C MET A 1 -11.83 -6.70 -0.78
N ASP A 2 -10.68 -6.52 -1.41
CA ASP A 2 -9.62 -7.52 -1.45
C ASP A 2 -8.64 -7.21 -0.32
N THR A 3 -8.27 -8.23 0.45
CA THR A 3 -7.30 -8.08 1.56
C THR A 3 -5.99 -8.72 1.15
N PHE A 4 -4.91 -7.97 1.27
CA PHE A 4 -3.54 -8.38 0.97
C PHE A 4 -2.67 -8.20 2.21
N SER A 5 -1.70 -9.06 2.42
CA SER A 5 -0.54 -8.73 3.26
C SER A 5 0.37 -7.71 2.57
N GLY A 6 1.27 -7.09 3.32
CA GLY A 6 2.29 -6.21 2.75
C GLY A 6 3.08 -6.90 1.64
N THR A 7 3.45 -8.17 1.84
CA THR A 7 4.14 -8.99 0.84
C THR A 7 3.28 -9.21 -0.41
N GLU A 8 2.03 -9.67 -0.23
CA GLU A 8 1.14 -9.92 -1.37
C GLU A 8 0.86 -8.63 -2.16
N LEU A 9 0.74 -7.49 -1.48
CA LEU A 9 0.58 -6.20 -2.15
C LEU A 9 1.84 -5.83 -2.95
N TYR A 10 3.02 -6.04 -2.39
CA TYR A 10 4.29 -5.77 -3.07
C TYR A 10 4.42 -6.63 -4.34
N GLU A 11 4.09 -7.92 -4.24
CA GLU A 11 4.07 -8.84 -5.39
C GLU A 11 3.00 -8.42 -6.41
N ALA A 12 1.80 -8.07 -5.97
CA ALA A 12 0.73 -7.59 -6.84
C ALA A 12 1.12 -6.31 -7.58
N PHE A 13 1.81 -5.38 -6.91
CA PHE A 13 2.34 -4.16 -7.55
C PHE A 13 3.36 -4.46 -8.64
N HIS A 14 4.22 -5.46 -8.42
CA HIS A 14 5.22 -5.88 -9.40
C HIS A 14 4.62 -6.68 -10.56
N ALA A 15 3.52 -7.40 -10.31
CA ALA A 15 2.82 -8.16 -11.32
C ALA A 15 1.93 -7.26 -12.21
N ASP A 16 1.16 -6.36 -11.59
CA ASP A 16 0.22 -5.46 -12.26
C ASP A 16 0.00 -4.19 -11.42
N TYR A 17 0.82 -3.17 -11.71
CA TYR A 17 0.76 -1.87 -11.03
C TYR A 17 -0.63 -1.21 -11.18
N ASP A 18 -1.26 -1.30 -12.35
CA ASP A 18 -2.54 -0.63 -12.64
C ASP A 18 -3.71 -1.28 -11.89
N ALA A 19 -3.61 -2.59 -11.61
CA ALA A 19 -4.59 -3.30 -10.79
C ALA A 19 -4.57 -2.90 -9.31
N VAL A 20 -3.49 -2.26 -8.84
CA VAL A 20 -3.30 -1.88 -7.43
C VAL A 20 -3.31 -0.36 -7.23
N ALA A 21 -2.72 0.39 -8.15
CA ALA A 21 -2.68 1.84 -8.14
C ALA A 21 -4.09 2.46 -8.31
N ASP A 22 -4.23 3.71 -7.88
CA ASP A 22 -5.46 4.50 -7.91
C ASP A 22 -6.67 3.90 -7.16
N ARG A 23 -6.45 2.87 -6.35
CA ARG A 23 -7.47 2.25 -5.50
C ARG A 23 -7.44 2.84 -4.10
N ASP A 24 -8.61 3.02 -3.50
CA ASP A 24 -8.70 3.32 -2.07
C ASP A 24 -8.17 2.14 -1.26
N ALA A 25 -7.14 2.38 -0.46
CA ALA A 25 -6.49 1.40 0.38
C ALA A 25 -6.59 1.77 1.86
N ARG A 26 -6.69 0.77 2.73
CA ARG A 26 -6.57 0.92 4.17
C ARG A 26 -5.47 0.01 4.69
N ILE A 27 -4.51 0.59 5.39
CA ILE A 27 -3.34 -0.11 5.93
C ILE A 27 -3.55 -0.28 7.43
N TYR A 28 -3.40 -1.50 7.90
CA TYR A 28 -3.49 -1.86 9.30
C TYR A 28 -2.18 -2.51 9.75
N ASP A 29 -1.82 -2.31 11.01
CA ASP A 29 -0.73 -3.07 11.64
C ASP A 29 -1.14 -4.53 11.94
N ALA A 30 -0.20 -5.28 12.51
CA ALA A 30 -0.42 -6.68 12.88
C ALA A 30 -1.47 -6.85 14.00
N ASP A 31 -1.70 -5.81 14.81
CA ASP A 31 -2.72 -5.76 15.86
C ASP A 31 -4.10 -5.34 15.31
N GLY A 32 -4.19 -5.00 14.02
CA GLY A 32 -5.41 -4.55 13.37
C GLY A 32 -5.72 -3.06 13.56
N ARG A 33 -4.76 -2.26 14.04
CA ARG A 33 -4.91 -0.80 14.15
C ARG A 33 -4.74 -0.16 12.80
N LEU A 34 -5.66 0.72 12.42
CA LEU A 34 -5.55 1.50 11.19
C LEU A 34 -4.33 2.45 11.29
N LEU A 35 -3.40 2.30 10.36
CA LEU A 35 -2.21 3.15 10.21
C LEU A 35 -2.46 4.29 9.22
N ALA A 36 -3.01 3.96 8.05
CA ALA A 36 -3.37 4.92 7.01
C ALA A 36 -4.58 4.46 6.21
N ALA A 37 -5.29 5.41 5.63
CA ALA A 37 -6.31 5.15 4.64
C ALA A 37 -6.29 6.25 3.58
N GLY A 38 -6.39 5.87 2.31
CA GLY A 38 -6.44 6.83 1.21
C GLY A 38 -6.28 6.15 -0.14
N ARG A 39 -6.34 6.94 -1.21
CA ARG A 39 -6.07 6.44 -2.55
C ARG A 39 -4.59 6.13 -2.71
N LEU A 40 -4.28 4.85 -2.82
CA LEU A 40 -2.94 4.34 -3.02
C LEU A 40 -2.51 4.68 -4.44
N SER A 41 -1.44 5.45 -4.59
CA SER A 41 -0.87 5.79 -5.88
C SER A 41 0.33 4.95 -6.23
N GLY A 42 0.95 4.28 -5.26
CA GLY A 42 2.13 3.48 -5.54
C GLY A 42 2.83 2.96 -4.30
N LEU A 43 3.86 2.16 -4.55
CA LEU A 43 4.93 1.90 -3.61
C LEU A 43 6.16 2.68 -4.07
N LYS A 44 6.75 3.47 -3.19
CA LYS A 44 7.98 4.21 -3.46
C LYS A 44 9.14 3.45 -2.81
N LEU A 45 10.24 3.28 -3.54
CA LEU A 45 11.50 2.84 -2.96
C LEU A 45 12.26 4.09 -2.51
N ASP A 46 12.47 4.23 -1.21
CA ASP A 46 13.41 5.21 -0.68
C ASP A 46 14.78 4.57 -0.51
N GLU A 47 15.74 5.07 -1.29
CA GLU A 47 17.14 4.68 -1.24
C GLU A 47 17.98 5.67 -0.39
N SER A 48 17.34 6.66 0.26
CA SER A 48 18.01 7.74 0.99
C SER A 48 18.46 7.29 2.38
N GLY A 49 19.47 6.42 2.43
CA GLY A 49 20.10 6.06 3.71
C GLY A 49 20.90 4.76 3.74
N GLY A 50 21.10 4.11 2.59
CA GLY A 50 21.82 2.82 2.52
C GLY A 50 20.99 1.62 2.97
N ARG A 51 19.68 1.79 3.16
CA ARG A 51 18.69 0.72 3.29
C ARG A 51 17.54 1.02 2.35
N ASP A 52 17.32 0.12 1.40
CA ASP A 52 16.14 0.10 0.54
C ASP A 52 14.89 -0.02 1.43
N SER A 53 14.12 1.07 1.57
CA SER A 53 12.86 1.06 2.30
C SER A 53 11.72 1.28 1.31
N VAL A 54 10.68 0.45 1.41
CA VAL A 54 9.48 0.63 0.60
C VAL A 54 8.49 1.47 1.42
N GLU A 55 7.80 2.41 0.80
CA GLU A 55 6.80 3.27 1.43
C GLU A 55 5.48 3.24 0.65
N TYR A 56 4.34 3.32 1.35
CA TYR A 56 3.05 3.54 0.70
C TYR A 56 2.92 5.00 0.30
N SER A 57 2.70 5.24 -0.99
CA SER A 57 2.43 6.58 -1.50
C SER A 57 0.93 6.76 -1.69
N PHE A 58 0.38 7.78 -1.04
CA PHE A 58 -1.04 8.14 -1.13
C PHE A 58 -1.23 9.44 -1.90
N SER A 59 -2.22 9.49 -2.80
CA SER A 59 -2.63 10.72 -3.50
C SER A 59 -3.30 11.76 -2.58
N SER A 60 -3.64 11.38 -1.35
CA SER A 60 -4.30 12.24 -0.36
C SER A 60 -3.38 12.47 0.84
N LEU A 61 -3.65 13.55 1.60
CA LEU A 61 -2.93 14.19 2.73
C LEU A 61 -2.31 13.31 3.86
N HIS A 62 -2.15 12.01 3.68
CA HIS A 62 -1.40 11.17 4.61
C HIS A 62 0.11 11.31 4.36
N PRO A 63 0.92 11.41 5.44
CA PRO A 63 2.37 11.22 5.31
C PRO A 63 2.66 9.80 4.81
N ASP A 64 3.71 9.67 4.00
CA ASP A 64 4.19 8.37 3.54
C ASP A 64 4.42 7.45 4.75
N ILE A 65 3.87 6.23 4.68
CA ILE A 65 4.00 5.23 5.75
C ILE A 65 4.99 4.16 5.29
N PRO A 66 5.97 3.76 6.14
CA PRO A 66 6.87 2.68 5.80
C PRO A 66 6.08 1.40 5.56
N TRP A 67 6.37 0.74 4.45
CA TRP A 67 5.81 -0.56 4.14
C TRP A 67 6.39 -1.62 5.08
N ALA A 68 5.55 -2.57 5.46
CA ALA A 68 5.98 -3.75 6.19
C ALA A 68 5.25 -4.98 5.68
N ALA A 69 5.97 -6.11 5.59
CA ALA A 69 5.42 -7.39 5.17
C ALA A 69 4.23 -7.86 6.03
N THR A 70 4.22 -7.50 7.31
CA THR A 70 3.18 -7.86 8.28
C THR A 70 1.95 -6.96 8.25
N HIS A 71 1.96 -5.88 7.47
CA HIS A 71 0.80 -5.01 7.35
C HIS A 71 -0.34 -5.74 6.65
N ARG A 72 -1.56 -5.46 7.09
CA ARG A 72 -2.78 -5.85 6.39
C ARG A 72 -3.24 -4.67 5.55
N VAL A 73 -3.41 -4.89 4.25
CA VAL A 73 -3.85 -3.90 3.27
C VAL A 73 -5.20 -4.31 2.73
N GLU A 74 -6.20 -3.46 2.89
CA GLU A 74 -7.52 -3.66 2.30
C GLU A 74 -7.66 -2.72 1.10
N LEU A 75 -7.77 -3.28 -0.11
CA LEU A 75 -8.05 -2.53 -1.32
C LEU A 75 -9.56 -2.51 -1.61
N ALA A 76 -10.09 -1.32 -1.89
CA ALA A 76 -11.41 -1.16 -2.46
C ALA A 76 -11.49 -1.90 -3.80
N PRO A 77 -12.61 -2.55 -4.12
CA PRO A 77 -12.77 -3.22 -5.41
C PRO A 77 -12.50 -2.23 -6.54
N GLN A 78 -11.84 -2.69 -7.60
CA GLN A 78 -11.62 -1.87 -8.79
C GLN A 78 -13.01 -1.48 -9.32
N HIS A 79 -13.37 -0.21 -9.23
CA HIS A 79 -14.63 0.28 -9.77
C HIS A 79 -14.56 0.07 -11.28
N ALA A 80 -15.28 -0.94 -11.78
CA ALA A 80 -15.65 -1.00 -13.18
C ALA A 80 -16.52 0.23 -13.46
N ILE A 81 -15.95 1.21 -14.15
CA ILE A 81 -16.67 2.36 -14.69
C ILE A 81 -17.43 1.91 -15.94
#